data_AF-A0A2S9VB33-F1
#
_entry.id   AF-A0A2S9VB33-F1
#
_cell.length_a   1.000
_cell.length_b   1.000
_cell.length_c   1.000
_cell.angle_alpha   90.00
_cell.angle_beta   90.00
_cell.angle_gamma   90.00
#
_symmetry.space_group_name_H-M   'P 1'
#
loop_
_entity.id
_entity.type
_entity.pdbx_description
1 polymer ?
#
loop_
_entity_poly.entity_id
_entity_poly.type
_entity_poly.pdbx_seq_one_letter_code
_entity_poly.pdbx_strand_id
1 'polypeptide(L)'
;MHTIEMALNMLRIGHLIECEIVPSDKEVGAYNVVTIAQQGQGGDRYLVTDDAGRVIECRSTSYAKSVAARIGFQDAQIKAAS
;
A
#
# COMPACT_ATOMS: atom_id res chain seq x y z
N MET A 1 -8.47 -3.41 -4.37
CA MET A 1 -8.04 -3.62 -2.96
C MET A 1 -7.24 -4.90 -2.93
N HIS A 2 -6.12 -4.95 -2.21
CA HIS A 2 -5.22 -6.09 -2.20
C HIS A 2 -4.90 -6.55 -0.78
N THR A 3 -4.93 -7.85 -0.51
CA THR A 3 -4.29 -8.38 0.70
C THR A 3 -2.78 -8.18 0.64
N ILE A 4 -2.07 -8.31 1.77
CA ILE A 4 -0.60 -8.25 1.80
C ILE A 4 0.01 -9.30 0.85
N GLU A 5 -0.48 -10.53 0.88
CA GLU A 5 0.05 -11.61 0.03
C GLU A 5 -0.20 -11.34 -1.45
N MET A 6 -1.40 -10.86 -1.81
CA MET A 6 -1.69 -10.54 -3.19
C MET A 6 -0.84 -9.37 -3.69
N ALA A 7 -0.68 -8.32 -2.88
CA ALA A 7 0.17 -7.19 -3.22
C ALA A 7 1.63 -7.62 -3.40
N LEU A 8 2.16 -8.51 -2.54
CA LEU A 8 3.51 -9.07 -2.68
C LEU A 8 3.67 -9.82 -4.01
N ASN A 9 2.70 -10.66 -4.38
CA ASN A 9 2.74 -11.40 -5.63
C ASN A 9 2.64 -10.47 -6.86
N MET A 10 1.78 -9.46 -6.79
CA MET A 10 1.62 -8.46 -7.85
C MET A 10 2.87 -7.59 -8.03
N LEU A 11 3.57 -7.26 -6.94
CA LEU A 11 4.86 -6.58 -6.98
C LEU A 11 5.95 -7.47 -7.63
N ARG A 12 5.99 -8.76 -7.26
CA ARG A 12 6.97 -9.73 -7.81
C ARG A 12 6.86 -9.93 -9.32
N ILE A 13 5.65 -9.89 -9.86
CA ILE A 13 5.43 -10.00 -11.32
C ILE A 13 5.58 -8.65 -12.05
N GLY A 14 6.02 -7.60 -11.34
CA GLY A 14 6.25 -6.27 -11.91
C GLY A 14 4.97 -5.47 -12.18
N HIS A 15 3.82 -5.90 -11.67
CA HIS A 15 2.56 -5.21 -11.90
C HIS A 15 2.40 -3.97 -11.01
N LEU A 16 2.94 -4.00 -9.79
CA LEU A 16 3.01 -2.83 -8.91
C LEU A 16 4.39 -2.18 -9.02
N ILE A 17 4.45 -0.85 -9.03
CA ILE A 17 5.71 -0.11 -9.16
C ILE A 17 6.04 0.74 -7.94
N GLU A 18 5.02 1.25 -7.27
CA GLU A 18 5.15 2.19 -6.17
C GLU A 18 4.08 1.96 -5.12
N CYS A 19 4.32 2.53 -3.94
CA CYS A 19 3.40 2.54 -2.82
C CYS A 19 3.29 3.97 -2.28
N GLU A 20 2.10 4.36 -1.83
CA GLU A 20 1.85 5.63 -1.18
C GLU A 20 1.21 5.43 0.19
N ILE A 21 1.69 6.18 1.18
CA ILE A 21 1.10 6.29 2.50
C ILE A 21 0.23 7.53 2.50
N VAL A 22 -1.08 7.34 2.67
CA VAL A 22 -2.09 8.41 2.64
C VAL A 22 -2.81 8.49 3.99
N PRO A 23 -3.29 9.66 4.42
CA PRO A 23 -4.16 9.76 5.60
C PRO A 23 -5.41 8.88 5.46
N SER A 24 -5.90 8.32 6.57
CA SER A 24 -7.18 7.61 6.59
C SER A 24 -8.34 8.59 6.76
N ASP A 25 -9.39 8.38 5.98
CA ASP A 25 -10.63 9.14 6.02
C ASP A 25 -11.53 8.72 7.20
N LYS A 26 -11.23 7.58 7.85
CA LYS A 26 -12.05 7.04 8.95
C LYS A 26 -11.59 7.48 10.34
N GLU A 27 -10.29 7.67 10.54
CA GLU A 27 -9.71 8.00 11.85
C GLU A 27 -8.62 9.06 11.71
N VAL A 28 -8.74 10.13 12.50
CA VAL A 28 -7.77 11.23 12.51
C VAL A 28 -6.42 10.73 13.01
N GLY A 29 -5.37 10.96 12.22
CA GLY A 29 -4.01 10.53 12.55
C GLY A 29 -3.71 9.07 12.18
N ALA A 30 -4.68 8.34 11.59
CA ALA A 30 -4.42 7.06 10.96
C ALA A 30 -4.01 7.23 9.49
N TYR A 31 -3.35 6.22 8.95
CA TYR A 31 -2.82 6.19 7.59
C TYR A 31 -3.16 4.87 6.90
N ASN A 32 -3.38 4.92 5.60
CA ASN A 32 -3.57 3.75 4.75
C ASN A 32 -2.37 3.56 3.83
N VAL A 33 -2.16 2.31 3.41
CA VAL A 33 -1.16 1.94 2.41
C VAL A 33 -1.89 1.72 1.08
N VAL A 34 -1.45 2.42 0.03
CA VAL A 34 -2.01 2.35 -1.32
C VAL A 34 -0.94 1.88 -2.28
N THR A 35 -1.15 0.73 -2.91
CA THR A 35 -0.26 0.23 -3.97
C THR A 35 -0.64 0.83 -5.31
N ILE A 36 0.34 1.15 -6.14
CA ILE A 36 0.15 1.78 -7.45
C ILE A 36 0.65 0.83 -8.55
N ALA A 37 -0.23 0.50 -9.49
CA ALA A 37 0.11 -0.34 -10.63
C ALA A 37 0.95 0.41 -11.68
N GLN A 38 1.71 -0.34 -12.50
CA GLN A 38 2.48 0.23 -13.59
C GLN A 38 1.57 0.94 -14.61
N GLN A 39 2.05 2.05 -15.20
CA GLN A 39 1.38 2.66 -16.36
C GLN A 39 1.33 1.66 -17.52
N GLY A 40 0.15 1.53 -18.16
CA GLY A 40 -0.11 0.48 -19.17
C GLY A 40 -0.60 -0.86 -18.60
N GLN A 41 -0.56 -1.03 -17.28
CA GLN A 41 -1.18 -2.15 -16.54
C GLN A 41 -2.40 -1.68 -15.72
N GLY A 42 -3.01 -0.57 -16.15
CA GLY A 42 -4.13 0.09 -15.47
C GLY A 42 -3.72 1.38 -14.74
N GLY A 43 -2.50 1.46 -14.20
CA GLY A 43 -2.07 2.64 -13.41
C GLY A 43 -2.91 2.87 -12.15
N ASP A 44 -3.72 1.87 -11.78
CA ASP A 44 -4.71 1.94 -10.74
C ASP A 44 -4.07 1.96 -9.35
N ARG A 45 -4.81 2.55 -8.41
CA ARG A 45 -4.45 2.68 -7.01
C ARG A 45 -5.32 1.75 -6.18
N TYR A 46 -4.70 0.93 -5.35
CA TYR A 46 -5.40 -0.08 -4.55
C TYR A 46 -5.02 0.01 -3.09
N LEU A 47 -6.02 0.09 -2.21
CA LEU A 47 -5.83 -0.03 -0.76
C LEU A 47 -5.39 -1.44 -0.38
N VAL A 48 -4.47 -1.50 0.59
CA VAL A 48 -4.08 -2.75 1.23
C VAL A 48 -5.10 -3.16 2.29
N THR A 49 -5.48 -4.42 2.29
CA THR A 49 -6.46 -5.02 3.21
C THR A 49 -5.87 -6.21 3.97
N ASP A 50 -6.53 -6.60 5.06
CA ASP A 50 -6.32 -7.90 5.71
C ASP A 50 -7.01 -9.03 4.93
N ASP A 51 -6.88 -10.27 5.43
CA ASP A 51 -7.46 -11.47 4.80
C ASP A 51 -9.00 -11.50 4.83
N ALA A 52 -9.63 -10.67 5.67
CA ALA A 52 -11.07 -10.47 5.69
C ALA A 52 -11.54 -9.36 4.73
N GLY A 53 -10.62 -8.77 3.95
CA GLY A 53 -10.91 -7.69 3.01
C GLY A 53 -11.10 -6.31 3.66
N ARG A 54 -10.73 -6.15 4.93
CA ARG A 54 -10.81 -4.86 5.63
C ARG A 54 -9.54 -4.07 5.40
N VAL A 55 -9.65 -2.79 5.09
CA VAL A 55 -8.50 -1.90 4.89
C VAL A 55 -7.63 -1.90 6.15
N ILE A 56 -6.31 -2.05 5.97
CA ILE A 56 -5.35 -1.99 7.09
C ILE A 56 -5.11 -0.54 7.44
N GLU A 57 -5.69 -0.10 8.55
CA GLU A 57 -5.48 1.24 9.10
C GLU A 57 -4.26 1.25 10.01
N CYS A 58 -3.30 2.11 9.68
CA CYS A 58 -2.04 2.22 10.37
C CYS A 58 -2.04 3.44 11.30
N ARG A 59 -1.80 3.23 12.60
CA ARG A 59 -1.80 4.31 13.61
C ARG A 59 -0.64 5.30 13.51
N SER A 60 0.29 5.10 12.57
CA SER A 60 1.39 6.02 12.31
C SER A 60 1.98 5.77 10.92
N THR A 61 2.68 6.77 10.39
CA THR A 61 3.44 6.65 9.14
C THR A 61 4.54 5.59 9.23
N SER A 62 5.22 5.47 10.38
CA SER A 62 6.23 4.43 10.61
C SER A 62 5.65 3.02 10.53
N TYR A 63 4.45 2.81 11.07
CA TYR A 63 3.78 1.52 10.96
C TYR A 63 3.31 1.25 9.52
N ALA A 64 2.78 2.26 8.82
CA ALA A 64 2.42 2.15 7.41
C ALA A 64 3.64 1.80 6.53
N LYS A 65 4.81 2.39 6.80
CA LYS A 65 6.08 2.02 6.13
C LYS A 65 6.45 0.57 6.39
N SER A 66 6.28 0.07 7.62
CA SER A 66 6.53 -1.34 7.93
C SER A 66 5.59 -2.27 7.16
N VAL A 67 4.31 -1.90 7.00
CA VAL A 67 3.36 -2.66 6.16
C VAL A 67 3.81 -2.65 4.69
N ALA A 68 4.19 -1.50 4.13
CA ALA A 68 4.69 -1.41 2.76
C ALA A 68 5.95 -2.26 2.53
N ALA A 69 6.90 -2.26 3.49
CA ALA A 69 8.09 -3.11 3.43
C ALA A 69 7.75 -4.61 3.49
N ARG A 70 6.73 -5.01 4.28
CA ARG A 70 6.24 -6.40 4.31
C ARG A 70 5.63 -6.87 2.98
N ILE A 71 5.10 -5.93 2.19
CA ILE A 71 4.60 -6.18 0.84
C ILE A 71 5.75 -6.24 -0.18
N GLY A 72 6.98 -5.94 0.23
CA GLY A 72 8.18 -6.05 -0.58
C GLY A 72 8.62 -4.77 -1.28
N PHE A 73 7.96 -3.63 -1.01
CA PHE A 73 8.41 -2.34 -1.52
C PHE A 73 9.70 -1.91 -0.84
N GLN A 74 10.64 -1.39 -1.63
CA GLN A 74 11.85 -0.75 -1.13
C GLN A 74 11.55 0.70 -0.73
N ASP A 75 12.36 1.28 0.16
CA ASP A 75 12.17 2.67 0.64
C ASP A 75 12.05 3.69 -0.50
N ALA A 76 12.81 3.52 -1.58
CA ALA A 76 12.75 4.40 -2.76
C ALA A 76 11.41 4.36 -3.50
N GLN A 77 10.61 3.30 -3.31
CA GLN A 77 9.30 3.09 -3.91
C GLN A 77 8.15 3.51 -2.99
N ILE A 78 8.44 3.88 -1.73
CA ILE A 78 7.45 4.26 -0.73
C ILE A 78 7.38 5.78 -0.63
N LYS A 79 6.28 6.35 -1.13
CA LYS A 79 5.98 7.78 -1.03
C LYS A 79 5.08 8.05 0.18
N ALA A 80 5.30 9.16 0.84
CA ALA A 80 4.34 9.70 1.81
C ALA A 80 3.61 10.84 1.12
N ALA A 81 2.28 10.78 1.08
CA ALA A 81 1.47 11.91 0.65
C ALA A 81 1.79 13.09 1.58
N SER A 82 2.22 14.20 0.98
CA SER A 82 2.61 15.44 1.67
C SER A 82 1.38 16.31 1.93
#